data_AF-A0A0D8ZS22-F1
#
_entry.id   AF-A0A0D8ZS22-F1
#
_cell.length_a   1.000
_cell.length_b   1.000
_cell.length_c   1.000
_cell.angle_alpha   90.00
_cell.angle_beta   90.00
_cell.angle_gamma   90.00
#
_symmetry.space_group_name_H-M   'P 1'
#
loop_
_entity.id
_entity.type
_entity.pdbx_description
1 polymer ?
#
loop_
_entity_poly.entity_id
_entity_poly.type
_entity_poly.pdbx_seq_one_letter_code
_entity_poly.pdbx_strand_id
1 'polypeptide(L)'
;MVRRLVLIVLVGLLTACSGVGVEPNRELVQKAIALQMQQTQQQLQQQVRDLDIKHIKIAQKQPISIQDLPGYRVQGTYDLKIKLPKQQLTQPKNPFEVYLQRQKEGKTWRLALPQFSPNGVSSWFTYLIP
;
A
#
# COMPACT_ATOMS: atom_id res chain seq x y z
N MET A 1 -23.78 -27.03 -35.08
CA MET A 1 -22.45 -26.40 -34.97
C MET A 1 -22.38 -25.27 -33.93
N VAL A 2 -23.48 -24.57 -33.62
CA VAL A 2 -23.55 -23.47 -32.63
C VAL A 2 -23.29 -23.90 -31.18
N ARG A 3 -23.76 -25.10 -30.79
CA ARG A 3 -23.63 -25.63 -29.41
C ARG A 3 -22.18 -25.89 -28.96
N ARG A 4 -21.25 -26.17 -29.89
CA ARG A 4 -19.82 -26.35 -29.57
C ARG A 4 -19.09 -25.01 -29.38
N LEU A 5 -19.54 -23.96 -30.06
CA LEU A 5 -18.97 -22.60 -29.92
C LEU A 5 -19.30 -21.98 -28.55
N VAL A 6 -20.51 -22.22 -28.02
CA VAL A 6 -20.92 -21.71 -26.69
C VAL A 6 -20.10 -22.34 -25.55
N LEU A 7 -19.75 -23.63 -25.66
CA LEU A 7 -18.94 -24.33 -24.66
C LEU A 7 -17.49 -23.84 -24.62
N ILE A 8 -16.92 -23.43 -25.76
CA ILE A 8 -15.55 -22.90 -25.84
C ILE A 8 -15.46 -21.49 -25.24
N VAL A 9 -16.49 -20.66 -25.47
CA VAL A 9 -16.56 -19.30 -24.88
C VAL A 9 -16.75 -19.36 -23.36
N LEU A 10 -17.50 -20.34 -22.86
CA LEU A 10 -17.76 -20.47 -21.42
C LEU A 10 -16.53 -20.95 -20.63
N VAL A 11 -15.66 -21.79 -21.23
CA VAL A 11 -14.42 -22.26 -20.58
C VAL A 11 -13.33 -21.19 -20.54
N GLY A 12 -13.31 -20.25 -21.50
CA GLY A 12 -12.36 -19.13 -21.53
C GLY A 12 -12.57 -18.08 -20.43
N LEU A 13 -13.78 -18.00 -19.86
CA LEU A 13 -14.10 -17.07 -18.78
C LEU A 13 -13.66 -17.56 -17.39
N LEU A 14 -13.28 -18.83 -17.24
CA LEU A 14 -12.87 -19.42 -15.96
C LEU A 14 -11.36 -19.32 -15.67
N THR A 15 -10.52 -18.99 -16.66
CA THR A 15 -9.06 -18.93 -16.48
C THR A 15 -8.52 -17.55 -16.08
N ALA A 16 -9.37 -16.51 -16.00
CA ALA A 16 -8.94 -15.15 -15.63
C ALA A 16 -8.83 -14.91 -14.11
N CYS A 17 -9.11 -15.92 -13.27
CA CYS A 17 -9.05 -15.81 -11.81
C CYS A 17 -7.84 -16.53 -11.21
N SER A 18 -6.71 -16.59 -11.92
CA SER A 18 -5.41 -16.84 -11.28
C SER A 18 -4.68 -15.51 -11.17
N GLY A 19 -5.17 -14.67 -10.26
CA GLY A 19 -4.43 -13.54 -9.77
C GLY A 19 -3.17 -14.05 -9.08
N VAL A 20 -2.11 -14.29 -9.85
CA VAL A 20 -0.73 -14.45 -9.37
C VAL A 20 -0.27 -13.06 -8.89
N GLY A 21 -0.95 -12.58 -7.85
CA GLY A 21 -0.65 -11.35 -7.16
C GLY A 21 0.53 -11.65 -6.27
N VAL A 22 1.72 -11.28 -6.74
CA VAL A 22 2.90 -11.14 -5.89
C VAL A 22 2.48 -10.23 -4.73
N GLU A 23 2.25 -10.81 -3.56
CA GLU A 23 1.87 -10.04 -2.38
C GLU A 23 2.98 -9.02 -2.07
N PRO A 24 2.61 -7.79 -1.66
CA PRO A 24 3.61 -6.84 -1.20
C PRO A 24 4.37 -7.47 -0.03
N ASN A 25 5.66 -7.72 -0.25
CA ASN A 25 6.55 -8.25 0.75
C ASN A 25 6.67 -7.24 1.92
N ARG A 26 6.85 -7.74 3.13
CA ARG A 26 6.98 -6.93 4.35
C ARG A 26 8.06 -5.85 4.22
N GLU A 27 9.14 -6.15 3.52
CA GLU A 27 10.24 -5.21 3.28
C GLU A 27 9.79 -3.96 2.52
N LEU A 28 8.91 -4.13 1.54
CA LEU A 28 8.37 -3.03 0.76
C LEU A 28 7.47 -2.13 1.61
N VAL A 29 6.61 -2.74 2.42
CA VAL A 29 5.74 -2.01 3.36
C VAL A 29 6.58 -1.23 4.37
N GLN A 30 7.65 -1.84 4.89
CA GLN A 30 8.56 -1.19 5.84
C GLN A 30 9.20 0.07 5.24
N LYS A 31 9.69 0.00 4.01
CA LYS A 31 10.29 1.15 3.32
C LYS A 31 9.28 2.25 3.02
N ALA A 32 8.04 1.90 2.66
CA ALA A 32 6.98 2.87 2.41
C ALA A 32 6.65 3.70 3.66
N ILE A 33 6.57 3.07 4.83
CA ILE A 33 6.27 3.79 6.08
C ILE A 33 7.45 4.69 6.48
N ALA A 34 8.68 4.23 6.31
CA ALA A 34 9.88 5.05 6.58
C ALA A 34 9.89 6.34 5.74
N LEU A 35 9.54 6.23 4.45
CA LEU A 35 9.54 7.35 3.52
C LEU A 35 8.43 8.36 3.84
N GLN A 36 7.24 7.87 4.22
CA GLN A 36 6.13 8.73 4.62
C GLN A 36 6.45 9.52 5.90
N MET A 37 7.09 8.88 6.88
CA MET A 37 7.51 9.57 8.11
C MET A 37 8.63 10.60 7.88
N GLN A 38 9.56 10.32 6.98
CA GLN A 38 10.62 11.27 6.63
C GLN A 38 10.06 12.55 6.01
N GLN A 39 9.00 12.42 5.19
CA GLN A 39 8.28 13.57 4.65
C GLN A 39 7.51 14.34 5.74
N THR A 40 6.92 13.63 6.72
CA THR A 40 6.25 14.28 7.86
C THR A 40 7.24 15.03 8.79
N GLN A 41 8.48 14.53 8.96
CA GLN A 41 9.50 15.20 9.77
C GLN A 41 9.95 16.55 9.20
N GLN A 42 9.93 16.74 7.87
CA GLN A 42 10.25 18.05 7.29
C GLN A 42 9.23 19.14 7.65
N GLN A 43 8.01 18.78 8.04
CA GLN A 43 6.97 19.73 8.45
C GLN A 43 6.94 20.02 9.96
N LEU A 44 7.62 19.22 10.78
CA LEU A 44 7.69 19.39 12.23
C LEU A 44 9.13 19.72 12.62
N GLN A 45 9.40 20.97 13.01
CA GLN A 45 10.69 21.45 13.54
C GLN A 45 11.13 20.78 14.86
N GLN A 46 10.62 19.59 15.16
CA GLN A 46 11.05 18.76 16.28
C GLN A 46 11.87 17.60 15.73
N GLN A 47 13.13 17.61 16.16
CA GLN A 47 14.19 16.65 15.88
C GLN A 47 13.84 15.26 16.42
N VAL A 48 12.87 14.59 15.79
CA VAL A 48 12.53 13.19 16.09
C VAL A 48 13.49 12.30 15.29
N ARG A 49 14.73 12.15 15.78
CA ARG A 49 15.80 11.50 15.01
C ARG A 49 15.59 10.00 14.75
N ASP A 50 14.87 9.30 15.63
CA ASP A 50 14.70 7.84 15.52
C ASP A 50 13.23 7.42 15.69
N LEU A 51 12.59 7.14 14.56
CA LEU A 51 11.28 6.50 14.50
C LEU A 51 11.47 5.03 14.14
N ASP A 52 11.05 4.15 15.04
CA ASP A 52 11.21 2.70 14.91
C ASP A 52 9.83 2.05 14.84
N ILE A 53 9.42 1.68 13.63
CA ILE A 53 8.14 1.02 13.34
C ILE A 53 8.34 -0.50 13.47
N LYS A 54 7.66 -1.11 14.45
CA LYS A 54 7.73 -2.57 14.68
C LYS A 54 6.36 -3.22 14.65
N HIS A 55 6.36 -4.54 14.53
CA HIS A 55 5.17 -5.39 14.63
C HIS A 55 4.01 -4.97 13.70
N ILE A 56 4.32 -4.74 12.42
CA ILE A 56 3.30 -4.49 11.41
C ILE A 56 2.39 -5.73 11.30
N LYS A 57 1.10 -5.55 11.60
CA LYS A 57 0.04 -6.54 11.44
C LYS A 57 -0.91 -6.06 10.36
N ILE A 58 -0.92 -6.75 9.22
CA ILE A 58 -1.86 -6.48 8.13
C ILE A 58 -3.19 -7.13 8.49
N ALA A 59 -4.25 -6.34 8.55
CA ALA A 59 -5.61 -6.80 8.83
C ALA A 59 -6.39 -7.08 7.53
N GLN A 60 -6.27 -6.20 6.53
CA GLN A 60 -7.01 -6.31 5.28
C GLN A 60 -6.16 -5.91 4.09
N LYS A 61 -6.39 -6.58 2.95
CA LYS A 61 -5.79 -6.28 1.65
C LYS A 61 -6.90 -6.32 0.62
N GLN A 62 -7.27 -5.15 0.09
CA GLN A 62 -8.31 -5.01 -0.90
C GLN A 62 -7.68 -4.65 -2.25
N PRO A 63 -7.85 -5.46 -3.30
CA PRO A 63 -7.41 -5.09 -4.65
C PRO A 63 -8.24 -3.89 -5.13
N ILE A 64 -7.57 -2.90 -5.71
CA ILE A 64 -8.17 -1.70 -6.29
C ILE A 64 -7.46 -1.34 -7.60
N SER A 65 -8.09 -0.52 -8.43
CA SER A 65 -7.44 0.07 -9.60
C SER A 65 -6.99 1.50 -9.27
N ILE A 66 -5.72 1.82 -9.54
CA ILE A 66 -5.15 3.17 -9.36
C ILE A 66 -4.57 3.59 -10.70
N GLN A 67 -5.17 4.60 -11.36
CA GLN A 67 -4.75 5.10 -12.68
C GLN A 67 -4.62 3.95 -13.72
N ASP A 68 -5.63 3.09 -13.80
CA ASP A 68 -5.70 1.92 -14.69
C ASP A 68 -4.59 0.86 -14.46
N LEU A 69 -3.91 0.95 -13.32
CA LEU A 69 -2.92 -0.02 -12.88
C LEU A 69 -3.39 -0.78 -11.65
N PRO A 70 -3.08 -2.08 -11.55
CA PRO A 70 -3.46 -2.88 -10.41
C PRO A 70 -2.80 -2.34 -9.13
N GLY A 71 -3.59 -2.16 -8.09
CA GLY A 71 -3.14 -1.70 -6.79
C GLY A 71 -3.83 -2.43 -5.65
N TYR A 72 -3.39 -2.14 -4.43
CA TYR A 72 -3.96 -2.67 -3.21
C TYR A 72 -4.13 -1.55 -2.18
N ARG A 73 -5.29 -1.52 -1.55
CA ARG A 73 -5.51 -0.84 -0.28
C ARG A 73 -5.17 -1.81 0.84
N VAL A 74 -4.20 -1.47 1.67
CA VAL A 74 -3.72 -2.30 2.78
C VAL A 74 -3.99 -1.58 4.08
N GLN A 75 -4.70 -2.25 4.99
CA GLN A 75 -5.03 -1.72 6.31
C GLN A 75 -4.47 -2.65 7.39
N GLY A 76 -4.09 -2.08 8.52
CA GLY A 76 -3.52 -2.86 9.61
C GLY A 76 -3.18 -2.01 10.82
N THR A 77 -2.30 -2.56 11.67
CA THR A 77 -1.75 -1.86 12.84
C THR A 77 -0.23 -2.00 12.91
N TYR A 78 0.43 -1.04 13.57
CA TYR A 78 1.86 -1.06 13.84
C TYR A 78 2.16 -0.51 15.23
N ASP A 79 3.27 -0.97 15.82
CA ASP A 79 3.80 -0.40 17.05
C ASP A 79 4.80 0.70 16.70
N LEU A 80 4.58 1.89 17.25
CA LEU A 80 5.45 3.05 17.04
C LEU A 80 6.33 3.25 18.27
N LYS A 81 7.65 3.19 18.08
CA LYS A 81 8.61 3.59 19.09
C LYS A 81 9.29 4.88 18.67
N ILE A 82 9.16 5.90 19.53
CA ILE A 82 9.75 7.21 19.33
C ILE A 82 10.79 7.42 20.43
N LYS A 83 12.05 7.60 20.04
CA LYS A 83 13.09 8.02 20.99
C LYS A 83 13.13 9.54 21.03
N LEU A 84 12.77 10.13 22.17
CA LEU A 84 12.91 11.56 22.44
C LEU A 84 14.16 11.79 23.32
N PRO A 85 14.78 12.97 23.28
CA PRO A 85 16.00 13.26 24.05
C PRO A 85 15.90 13.00 25.57
N LYS A 86 14.69 13.09 26.14
CA LYS A 86 14.44 12.94 27.58
C LYS A 86 13.63 11.70 27.95
N GLN A 87 13.03 11.01 26.99
CA GLN A 87 12.13 9.88 27.25
C GLN A 87 11.92 9.01 26.01
N GLN A 88 11.51 7.76 26.20
CA GLN A 88 11.10 6.89 25.11
C GLN A 88 9.58 6.72 25.15
N LEU A 89 8.91 7.03 24.04
CA LEU A 89 7.47 6.82 23.89
C LEU A 89 7.24 5.57 23.05
N THR A 90 6.43 4.64 23.56
CA THR A 90 5.96 3.48 22.80
C THR A 90 4.45 3.53 22.69
N GLN A 91 3.94 3.56 21.46
CA GLN A 91 2.51 3.53 21.15
C GLN A 91 2.22 2.22 20.43
N PRO A 92 1.57 1.24 21.07
CA PRO A 92 1.22 -0.02 20.42
C PRO A 92 -0.05 0.10 19.57
N LYS A 93 -0.18 -0.75 18.54
CA LYS A 93 -1.40 -0.93 17.73
C LYS A 93 -1.93 0.33 17.01
N ASN A 94 -1.07 1.24 16.55
CA ASN A 94 -1.48 2.39 15.74
C ASN A 94 -2.07 1.90 14.41
N PRO A 95 -3.28 2.32 14.02
CA PRO A 95 -3.86 1.92 12.74
C PRO A 95 -3.10 2.56 11.57
N PHE A 96 -3.05 1.87 10.44
CA PHE A 96 -2.56 2.42 9.19
C PHE A 96 -3.45 2.02 8.02
N GLU A 97 -3.44 2.85 6.99
CA GLU A 97 -4.03 2.59 5.69
C GLU A 97 -3.10 3.12 4.62
N VAL A 98 -2.65 2.25 3.71
CA VAL A 98 -1.75 2.61 2.62
C VAL A 98 -2.27 2.06 1.30
N TYR A 99 -1.98 2.78 0.22
CA TYR A 99 -2.34 2.38 -1.14
C TYR A 99 -1.08 2.09 -1.92
N LEU A 100 -0.97 0.89 -2.47
CA LEU A 100 0.20 0.43 -3.21
C LEU A 100 -0.20 0.19 -4.66
N GLN A 101 0.49 0.82 -5.60
CA GLN A 101 0.25 0.65 -7.04
C GLN A 101 1.37 -0.17 -7.67
N ARG A 102 1.01 -1.22 -8.39
CA ARG A 102 1.96 -2.03 -9.15
C ARG A 102 2.21 -1.37 -10.51
N GLN A 103 3.48 -1.26 -10.90
CA GLN A 103 3.84 -0.72 -12.22
C GLN A 103 3.60 -1.72 -13.35
N LYS A 104 3.49 -1.23 -14.59
CA LYS A 104 3.23 -2.05 -15.80
C LYS A 104 4.21 -3.21 -15.97
N GLU A 105 5.48 -2.99 -15.65
CA GLU A 105 6.53 -4.02 -15.70
C GLU A 105 6.40 -5.08 -14.59
N GLY A 106 5.50 -4.87 -13.62
CA GLY A 106 5.16 -5.83 -12.57
C GLY A 106 6.20 -6.03 -11.48
N LYS A 107 7.36 -5.37 -11.59
CA LYS A 107 8.57 -5.53 -10.74
C LYS A 107 8.66 -4.54 -9.59
N THR A 108 8.00 -3.39 -9.70
CA THR A 108 8.10 -2.30 -8.73
C THR A 108 6.73 -1.88 -8.23
N TRP A 109 6.71 -1.45 -6.98
CA TRP A 109 5.54 -0.88 -6.32
C TRP A 109 5.79 0.59 -6.04
N ARG A 110 4.73 1.38 -6.16
CA ARG A 110 4.74 2.79 -5.79
C ARG A 110 3.73 3.01 -4.67
N LEU A 111 4.09 3.85 -3.72
CA LEU A 111 3.14 4.37 -2.76
C LEU A 111 2.22 5.35 -3.50
N ALA A 112 0.93 5.06 -3.51
CA ALA A 112 -0.08 5.94 -4.06
C ALA A 112 -0.70 6.76 -2.91
N LEU A 113 -0.71 8.08 -3.03
CA LEU A 113 -1.39 8.97 -2.11
C LEU A 113 -2.64 9.51 -2.81
N PRO A 114 -3.85 9.26 -2.27
CA PRO A 114 -5.07 9.82 -2.83
C PRO A 114 -5.10 11.33 -2.60
N GLN A 115 -5.35 12.09 -3.66
CA GLN A 115 -5.68 13.50 -3.56
C GLN A 115 -7.21 13.62 -3.51
N PHE A 116 -7.72 14.14 -2.40
CA PHE A 116 -9.15 14.33 -2.22
C PHE A 116 -9.58 15.70 -2.73
N SER A 117 -10.64 15.71 -3.52
CA SER A 117 -11.44 16.89 -3.87
C SER A 117 -12.81 16.78 -3.18
N PRO A 118 -13.65 17.83 -3.19
CA PRO A 118 -14.94 17.81 -2.51
C PRO A 118 -15.86 16.64 -2.90
N ASN A 119 -15.64 16.05 -4.08
CA ASN A 119 -16.43 14.95 -4.64
C ASN A 119 -15.75 13.56 -4.48
N GLY A 120 -14.68 13.44 -3.67
CA GLY A 120 -13.94 12.19 -3.48
C GLY A 120 -12.51 12.24 -4.02
N VAL A 121 -11.90 11.08 -4.32
CA VAL A 121 -10.52 11.02 -4.83
C VAL A 121 -10.50 11.54 -6.28
N SER A 122 -9.80 12.65 -6.51
CA SER A 122 -9.69 13.27 -7.84
C SER A 122 -8.43 12.85 -8.58
N SER A 123 -7.34 12.56 -7.88
CA SER A 123 -6.08 12.12 -8.48
C SER A 123 -5.24 11.31 -7.50
N TRP A 124 -4.16 10.70 -8.01
CA TRP A 124 -3.21 9.93 -7.22
C TRP A 124 -1.79 10.43 -7.46
N PHE A 125 -1.07 10.74 -6.39
CA PHE A 125 0.38 10.95 -6.46
C PHE A 125 1.10 9.64 -6.19
N THR A 126 2.07 9.29 -7.04
CA THR A 126 2.80 8.01 -6.90
C THR A 126 4.27 8.24 -6.62
N TYR A 127 4.75 7.70 -5.50
CA TYR A 127 6.14 7.80 -5.07
C TYR A 127 6.82 6.45 -5.19
N LEU A 128 8.04 6.44 -5.74
CA LEU A 128 8.84 5.23 -5.82
C LEU A 128 9.25 4.82 -4.40
N ILE A 129 9.02 3.56 -4.05
CA ILE A 129 9.53 2.96 -2.83
C ILE A 129 10.95 2.48 -3.16
N PRO A 130 12.02 3.06 -2.56
CA PRO A 130 13.40 2.66 -2.82
C PRO A 130 13.76 1.29 -2.22
#